data_AF-A0A8C6LTC4-F1
#
_entry.id   AF-A0A8C6LTC4-F1
#
_cell.length_a   1.000
_cell.length_b   1.000
_cell.length_c   1.000
_cell.angle_alpha   90.00
_cell.angle_beta   90.00
_cell.angle_gamma   90.00
#
_symmetry.space_group_name_H-M   'P 1'
#
loop_
_entity.id
_entity.type
_entity.pdbx_description
1 polymer ?
#
loop_
_entity_poly.entity_id
_entity_poly.type
_entity_poly.pdbx_seq_one_letter_code
_entity_poly.pdbx_strand_id
1 'polypeptide(L)'
;KNFSKSEKGNNFFTEQIQNTVAKVVQKFKKDGSATILQKHPGHQLELTSQQEHLLMRRLKKITMKGHCRVAKAVESQTGVAVSRDIIRRTLQRNGMQGYRPRRQPLLKPVAHDEGDELIAFKCFINAFQ
;
A
#
# COMPACT_ATOMS: atom_id res chain seq x y z
N LYS A 1 68.87 -5.01 -15.14
CA LYS A 1 67.74 -4.43 -15.92
C LYS A 1 66.46 -4.80 -15.21
N ASN A 2 65.78 -3.80 -14.65
CA ASN A 2 64.55 -3.92 -13.87
C ASN A 2 63.36 -4.20 -14.79
N PHE A 3 62.45 -5.08 -14.39
CA PHE A 3 61.04 -4.99 -14.79
C PHE A 3 60.15 -5.51 -13.65
N SER A 4 59.51 -4.55 -12.96
CA SER A 4 58.54 -4.75 -11.87
C SER A 4 57.24 -5.34 -12.42
N LYS A 5 56.82 -6.45 -11.84
CA LYS A 5 55.69 -7.27 -12.28
C LYS A 5 54.49 -7.03 -11.34
N SER A 6 53.86 -5.85 -11.35
CA SER A 6 52.66 -5.63 -10.50
C SER A 6 51.77 -4.43 -10.90
N GLU A 7 51.36 -4.31 -12.17
CA GLU A 7 50.44 -3.21 -12.60
C GLU A 7 49.07 -3.68 -13.07
N LYS A 8 48.84 -4.99 -13.25
CA LYS A 8 47.64 -5.47 -13.97
C LYS A 8 46.38 -5.69 -13.12
N GLY A 9 46.51 -5.72 -11.79
CA GLY A 9 45.38 -6.00 -10.89
C GLY A 9 44.56 -4.79 -10.45
N ASN A 10 45.12 -3.57 -10.59
CA ASN A 10 44.55 -2.36 -9.97
C ASN A 10 43.70 -1.51 -10.93
N ASN A 11 43.65 -1.85 -12.23
CA ASN A 11 43.06 -1.00 -13.27
C ASN A 11 41.52 -1.13 -13.41
N PHE A 12 40.93 -2.23 -12.94
CA PHE A 12 39.48 -2.43 -13.09
C PHE A 12 38.66 -1.59 -12.10
N PHE A 13 39.13 -1.49 -10.85
CA PHE A 13 38.46 -0.68 -9.83
C PHE A 13 38.60 0.82 -10.10
N THR A 14 39.74 1.27 -10.63
CA THR A 14 39.98 2.68 -10.97
C THR A 14 39.08 3.14 -12.12
N GLU A 15 38.89 2.32 -13.16
CA GLU A 15 37.97 2.62 -14.27
C GLU A 15 36.50 2.68 -13.82
N GLN A 16 36.06 1.74 -12.98
CA GLN A 16 34.69 1.74 -12.43
C GLN A 16 34.41 3.00 -11.59
N ILE A 17 35.38 3.40 -10.76
CA ILE A 17 35.29 4.60 -9.92
C ILE A 17 35.27 5.86 -10.80
N GLN A 18 36.18 5.96 -11.78
CA GLN A 18 36.24 7.10 -12.69
C GLN A 18 34.94 7.26 -13.50
N ASN A 19 34.37 6.17 -14.01
CA ASN A 19 33.09 6.17 -14.70
C ASN A 19 31.93 6.61 -13.80
N THR A 20 31.96 6.23 -12.52
CA THR A 20 30.95 6.64 -11.54
C THR A 20 31.04 8.12 -11.23
N VAL A 21 32.26 8.63 -10.98
CA VAL A 21 32.51 10.05 -10.75
C VAL A 21 32.10 10.90 -11.96
N ALA A 22 32.44 10.46 -13.18
CA ALA A 22 32.04 11.15 -14.40
C ALA A 22 30.51 11.26 -14.53
N LYS A 23 29.79 10.18 -14.26
CA LYS A 23 28.31 10.16 -14.27
C LYS A 23 27.70 11.09 -13.21
N VAL A 24 28.27 11.14 -12.01
CA VAL A 24 27.82 12.04 -10.94
C VAL A 24 28.05 13.50 -11.33
N VAL A 25 29.21 13.85 -11.86
CA VAL A 25 29.53 15.22 -12.31
C VAL A 25 28.63 15.64 -13.47
N GLN A 26 28.40 14.78 -14.46
CA GLN A 26 27.52 15.06 -15.58
C GLN A 26 26.08 15.31 -15.13
N LYS A 27 25.57 14.48 -14.21
CA LYS A 27 24.23 14.62 -13.65
C LYS A 27 24.09 15.91 -12.82
N PHE A 28 25.11 16.25 -12.02
CA PHE A 28 25.12 17.48 -11.24
C PHE A 28 25.06 18.72 -12.14
N LYS A 29 25.83 18.74 -13.23
CA LYS A 29 25.78 19.84 -14.22
C LYS A 29 24.42 19.98 -14.89
N LYS A 30 23.71 18.87 -15.08
CA LYS A 30 22.40 18.85 -15.74
C LYS A 30 21.24 19.23 -14.80
N ASP A 31 21.19 18.59 -13.64
CA ASP A 31 20.03 18.62 -12.74
C ASP A 31 20.27 19.49 -11.48
N GLY A 32 21.49 19.99 -11.28
CA GLY A 32 21.90 20.77 -10.10
C GLY A 32 21.96 19.96 -8.79
N SER A 33 21.79 18.63 -8.87
CA SER A 33 21.61 17.76 -7.71
C SER A 33 22.51 16.53 -7.76
N ALA A 34 23.21 16.30 -6.65
CA ALA A 34 24.05 15.12 -6.45
C ALA A 34 23.29 13.92 -5.85
N THR A 35 21.98 14.05 -5.59
CA THR A 35 21.21 12.95 -5.01
C THR A 35 21.00 11.82 -6.03
N ILE A 36 21.29 10.59 -5.59
CA ILE A 36 20.93 9.38 -6.32
C ILE A 36 19.42 9.19 -6.11
N LEU A 37 18.61 9.67 -7.06
CA LEU A 37 17.18 9.39 -7.11
C LEU A 37 16.96 7.89 -7.34
N GLN A 38 17.03 7.09 -6.27
CA GLN A 38 16.61 5.69 -6.28
C GLN A 38 15.08 5.62 -6.13
N LYS A 39 14.33 6.23 -7.04
CA LYS A 39 12.93 5.88 -7.20
C LYS A 39 12.87 4.91 -8.36
N HIS A 40 12.99 3.62 -8.06
CA HIS A 40 12.48 2.63 -8.98
C HIS A 40 11.01 2.95 -9.20
N PRO A 41 10.56 3.18 -10.44
CA PRO A 41 9.13 3.26 -10.70
C PRO A 41 8.55 1.92 -10.21
N GLY A 42 7.63 2.00 -9.26
CA GLY A 42 6.92 0.83 -8.78
C GLY A 42 6.23 0.12 -9.95
N HIS A 43 5.91 -1.15 -9.77
CA HIS A 43 5.18 -1.94 -10.75
C HIS A 43 3.94 -1.17 -11.27
N GLN A 44 3.84 -1.03 -12.59
CA GLN A 44 2.69 -0.40 -13.25
C GLN A 44 1.40 -1.08 -12.78
N LEU A 45 0.43 -0.29 -12.32
CA LEU A 45 -0.90 -0.80 -12.04
C LEU A 45 -1.56 -1.20 -13.35
N GLU A 46 -2.01 -2.45 -13.46
CA GLU A 46 -2.79 -2.96 -14.60
C GLU A 46 -4.17 -2.30 -14.71
N LEU A 47 -4.58 -1.50 -13.73
CA LEU A 47 -5.81 -0.72 -13.77
C LEU A 47 -5.50 0.78 -13.84
N THR A 48 -6.20 1.45 -14.74
CA THR A 48 -6.27 2.91 -14.78
C THR A 48 -7.01 3.45 -13.55
N SER A 49 -6.71 4.67 -13.14
CA SER A 49 -7.38 5.32 -12.00
C SER A 49 -8.90 5.38 -12.16
N GLN A 50 -9.39 5.54 -13.40
CA GLN A 50 -10.81 5.55 -13.74
C GLN A 50 -11.45 4.18 -13.53
N GLN A 51 -10.79 3.11 -13.97
CA GLN A 51 -11.24 1.73 -13.76
C GLN A 51 -11.27 1.36 -12.27
N GLU A 52 -10.26 1.80 -11.52
CA GLU A 52 -10.23 1.63 -10.07
C GLU A 52 -11.42 2.33 -9.40
N HIS A 53 -11.67 3.60 -9.72
CA HIS A 53 -12.80 4.34 -9.18
C HIS A 53 -14.16 3.73 -9.55
N LEU A 54 -14.29 3.19 -10.77
CA LEU A 54 -15.49 2.49 -11.23
C LEU A 54 -15.71 1.18 -10.45
N LEU A 55 -14.65 0.40 -10.26
CA LEU A 55 -14.63 -0.80 -9.45
C LEU A 55 -15.04 -0.49 -8.00
N MET A 56 -14.54 0.60 -7.43
CA MET A 56 -14.90 1.07 -6.09
C MET A 56 -16.38 1.49 -5.98
N ARG A 57 -16.89 2.27 -6.94
CA ARG A 57 -18.32 2.65 -7.00
C ARG A 57 -19.23 1.42 -7.05
N ARG A 58 -18.80 0.36 -7.71
CA ARG A 58 -19.58 -0.89 -7.83
C ARG A 58 -19.46 -1.75 -6.58
N LEU A 59 -18.28 -1.88 -6.00
CA LEU A 59 -18.08 -2.62 -4.76
C LEU A 59 -18.94 -2.08 -3.61
N LYS A 60 -19.03 -0.75 -3.47
CA LYS A 60 -19.92 -0.11 -2.48
C LYS A 60 -21.39 -0.49 -2.66
N LYS A 61 -21.82 -0.83 -3.88
CA LYS A 61 -23.19 -1.26 -4.22
C LYS A 61 -23.39 -2.78 -4.11
N ILE A 62 -22.32 -3.58 -4.18
CA ILE A 62 -22.37 -5.06 -4.27
C ILE A 62 -22.04 -5.73 -2.92
N THR A 63 -21.75 -4.93 -1.88
CA THR A 63 -21.47 -5.35 -0.49
C THR A 63 -22.09 -6.70 -0.18
N MET A 64 -21.24 -7.75 -0.12
CA MET A 64 -21.51 -9.18 0.15
C MET A 64 -21.49 -10.19 -1.02
N LYS A 65 -21.24 -9.81 -2.28
CA LYS A 65 -21.10 -10.80 -3.38
C LYS A 65 -19.65 -10.85 -3.90
N GLY A 66 -18.98 -11.98 -3.66
CA GLY A 66 -17.53 -12.18 -3.78
C GLY A 66 -16.83 -11.77 -5.09
N HIS A 67 -15.49 -11.75 -5.06
CA HIS A 67 -14.59 -11.18 -6.07
C HIS A 67 -14.92 -11.52 -7.53
N CYS A 68 -15.35 -12.75 -7.83
CA CYS A 68 -15.68 -13.18 -9.20
C CYS A 68 -16.86 -12.41 -9.83
N ARG A 69 -17.83 -11.98 -9.02
CA ARG A 69 -18.99 -11.20 -9.53
C ARG A 69 -18.60 -9.76 -9.84
N VAL A 70 -17.67 -9.21 -9.06
CA VAL A 70 -17.11 -7.87 -9.29
C VAL A 70 -16.28 -7.85 -10.57
N ALA A 71 -15.47 -8.89 -10.80
CA ALA A 71 -14.69 -9.06 -12.04
C ALA A 71 -15.59 -9.01 -13.28
N LYS A 72 -16.61 -9.87 -13.31
CA LYS A 72 -17.56 -9.96 -14.43
C LYS A 72 -18.31 -8.65 -14.67
N ALA A 73 -18.70 -7.96 -13.60
CA ALA A 73 -19.34 -6.67 -13.74
C ALA A 73 -18.38 -5.67 -14.40
N VAL A 74 -17.17 -5.51 -13.86
CA VAL A 74 -16.17 -4.55 -14.39
C VAL A 74 -15.84 -4.88 -15.85
N GLU A 75 -15.63 -6.15 -16.17
CA GLU A 75 -15.43 -6.60 -17.54
C GLU A 75 -16.61 -6.23 -18.46
N SER A 76 -17.85 -6.45 -18.03
CA SER A 76 -19.04 -6.12 -18.85
C SER A 76 -19.25 -4.63 -19.09
N GLN A 77 -18.64 -3.73 -18.30
CA GLN A 77 -18.78 -2.28 -18.46
C GLN A 77 -17.59 -1.64 -19.15
N THR A 78 -16.40 -2.16 -18.88
CA THR A 78 -15.15 -1.57 -19.38
C THR A 78 -14.53 -2.37 -20.52
N GLY A 79 -15.03 -3.58 -20.80
CA GLY A 79 -14.47 -4.50 -21.79
C GLY A 79 -13.12 -5.10 -21.40
N VAL A 80 -12.58 -4.71 -20.24
CA VAL A 80 -11.27 -5.13 -19.75
C VAL A 80 -11.46 -6.26 -18.74
N ALA A 81 -10.91 -7.42 -19.06
CA ALA A 81 -10.85 -8.54 -18.15
C ALA A 81 -9.91 -8.21 -16.98
N VAL A 82 -10.44 -8.21 -15.76
CA VAL A 82 -9.67 -7.93 -14.54
C VAL A 82 -9.48 -9.24 -13.78
N SER A 83 -8.22 -9.59 -13.51
CA SER A 83 -7.93 -10.80 -12.74
C SER A 83 -8.43 -10.72 -11.30
N ARG A 84 -8.69 -11.88 -10.70
CA ARG A 84 -9.08 -11.97 -9.28
C ARG A 84 -8.03 -11.35 -8.35
N ASP A 85 -6.75 -11.49 -8.67
CA ASP A 85 -5.65 -10.99 -7.86
C ASP A 85 -5.56 -9.47 -7.89
N ILE A 86 -5.81 -8.84 -9.04
CA ILE A 86 -5.91 -7.38 -9.15
C ILE A 86 -7.02 -6.87 -8.23
N ILE A 87 -8.21 -7.47 -8.30
CA ILE A 87 -9.35 -7.08 -7.45
C ILE A 87 -9.00 -7.22 -5.96
N ARG A 88 -8.33 -8.33 -5.58
CA ARG A 88 -7.88 -8.54 -4.19
C ARG A 88 -6.89 -7.46 -3.76
N ARG A 89 -5.89 -7.15 -4.58
CA ARG A 89 -4.88 -6.11 -4.27
C ARG A 89 -5.52 -4.72 -4.15
N THR A 90 -6.43 -4.38 -5.05
CA THR A 90 -7.17 -3.10 -5.02
C THR A 90 -8.06 -2.99 -3.78
N LEU A 91 -8.73 -4.08 -3.40
CA LEU A 91 -9.54 -4.11 -2.17
C LEU A 91 -8.69 -3.95 -0.91
N GLN A 92 -7.51 -4.57 -0.87
CA GLN A 92 -6.57 -4.45 0.25
C GLN A 92 -6.04 -3.03 0.38
N ARG A 93 -5.58 -2.43 -0.72
CA ARG A 93 -5.09 -1.05 -0.74
C ARG A 93 -6.13 -0.05 -0.28
N ASN A 94 -7.38 -0.26 -0.66
CA ASN A 94 -8.49 0.62 -0.31
C ASN A 94 -9.17 0.26 1.03
N GLY A 95 -8.61 -0.67 1.82
CA GLY A 95 -9.12 -1.02 3.15
C GLY A 95 -10.50 -1.71 3.15
N MET A 96 -10.96 -2.20 2.01
CA MET A 96 -12.29 -2.81 1.83
C MET A 96 -12.30 -4.33 2.02
N GLN A 97 -11.15 -4.93 2.36
CA GLN A 97 -11.14 -6.34 2.71
C GLN A 97 -11.75 -6.51 4.11
N GLY A 98 -12.77 -7.37 4.21
CA GLY A 98 -13.49 -7.61 5.45
C GLY A 98 -12.53 -7.85 6.62
N TYR A 99 -12.72 -7.06 7.67
CA TYR A 99 -12.02 -7.26 8.93
C TYR A 99 -12.39 -8.65 9.45
N ARG A 100 -11.40 -9.51 9.69
CA ARG A 100 -11.65 -10.77 10.41
C ARG A 100 -11.56 -10.44 11.90
N PRO A 101 -12.68 -10.45 12.64
CA PRO A 101 -12.61 -10.22 14.08
C PRO A 101 -11.64 -11.23 14.69
N ARG A 102 -10.84 -10.76 15.63
CA ARG A 102 -9.93 -11.64 16.38
C ARG A 102 -10.80 -12.68 17.11
N ARG A 103 -10.43 -13.96 17.02
CA ARG A 103 -11.17 -15.05 17.71
C ARG A 103 -11.21 -14.87 19.23
N GLN A 104 -10.24 -14.15 19.78
CA GLN A 104 -10.17 -13.78 21.18
C GLN A 104 -10.13 -12.26 21.28
N PRO A 105 -11.12 -11.61 21.90
CA PRO A 105 -11.06 -10.16 22.11
C PRO A 105 -9.89 -9.85 23.05
N LEU A 106 -9.14 -8.78 22.75
CA LEU A 106 -7.99 -8.35 23.59
C LEU A 106 -8.44 -7.81 24.94
N LEU A 107 -9.68 -7.33 25.02
CA LEU A 107 -10.30 -6.80 26.21
C LEU A 107 -11.51 -7.67 26.52
N LYS A 108 -11.65 -8.08 27.78
CA LYS A 108 -12.91 -8.62 28.25
C LYS A 108 -13.94 -7.48 28.20
N PRO A 109 -15.20 -7.73 27.84
CA PRO A 109 -16.24 -6.74 28.06
C PRO A 109 -16.18 -6.35 29.53
N VAL A 110 -16.13 -5.03 29.79
CA VAL A 110 -16.35 -4.53 31.14
C VAL A 110 -17.77 -4.95 31.48
N ALA A 111 -17.91 -5.87 32.44
CA ALA A 111 -19.21 -6.09 33.06
C ALA A 111 -19.54 -4.77 33.74
N HIS A 112 -20.46 -4.00 33.16
CA HIS A 112 -21.17 -3.00 33.93
C HIS A 112 -22.01 -3.81 34.90
N ASP A 113 -21.60 -3.86 36.15
CA ASP A 113 -22.40 -4.43 37.22
C ASP A 113 -23.76 -3.73 37.15
N GLU A 114 -24.85 -4.51 37.10
CA GLU A 114 -26.24 -4.06 36.87
C GLU A 114 -26.76 -3.03 37.92
N GLY A 115 -25.90 -2.53 38.81
CA GLY A 115 -26.19 -1.48 39.78
C GLY A 115 -26.09 -0.05 39.24
N ASP A 116 -25.35 0.20 38.15
CA ASP A 116 -25.09 1.57 37.69
C ASP A 116 -26.25 2.18 36.88
N GLU A 117 -27.02 1.36 36.15
CA GLU A 117 -28.20 1.84 35.41
C GLU A 117 -29.33 2.25 36.36
N LEU A 118 -29.53 1.52 37.46
CA LEU A 118 -30.50 1.87 38.50
C LEU A 118 -30.11 3.16 39.25
N ILE A 119 -28.82 3.37 39.48
CA ILE A 119 -28.30 4.62 40.06
C ILE A 119 -28.52 5.79 39.10
N ALA A 120 -28.21 5.62 37.81
CA ALA A 120 -28.42 6.63 36.79
C ALA A 120 -29.92 6.98 36.60
N PHE A 121 -30.81 5.97 36.59
CA PHE A 121 -32.25 6.18 36.50
C PHE A 121 -32.83 6.85 37.75
N LYS A 122 -32.32 6.49 38.94
CA LYS A 122 -32.74 7.11 40.21
C LYS A 122 -32.25 8.55 40.34
N CYS A 123 -31.03 8.85 39.90
CA CYS A 123 -30.54 10.22 39.76
C CYS A 123 -31.38 11.03 38.76
N PHE A 124 -31.78 10.43 37.63
CA PHE A 124 -32.61 11.10 36.63
C PHE A 124 -34.00 11.46 37.18
N ILE A 125 -34.69 10.54 37.86
CA ILE A 125 -36.02 10.82 38.44
C ILE A 125 -35.97 11.85 39.57
N ASN A 126 -34.96 11.79 40.44
CA ASN A 126 -34.80 12.75 41.54
C ASN A 126 -34.42 14.17 41.09
N ALA A 127 -33.92 14.35 39.86
CA ALA A 127 -33.59 15.67 39.32
C ALA A 127 -34.81 16.44 38.78
N PHE A 128 -35.98 15.78 38.69
CA PHE A 128 -37.23 16.35 38.16
C PHE A 128 -38.36 16.43 39.22
N GLN A 129 -38.05 16.22 40.51
CA GLN A 129 -38.91 16.57 41.65
C GLN A 129 -38.42 17.86 42.31
#